data_AF-C8CC39-F1
#
_entry.id   AF-C8CC39-F1
#
_cell.length_a   1.000
_cell.length_b   1.000
_cell.length_c   1.000
_cell.angle_alpha   90.00
_cell.angle_beta   90.00
_cell.angle_gamma   90.00
#
_symmetry.space_group_name_H-M   'P 1'
#
loop_
_entity.id
_entity.type
_entity.pdbx_description
1 polymer ?
#
loop_
_entity_poly.entity_id
_entity_poly.type
_entity_poly.pdbx_seq_one_letter_code
_entity_poly.pdbx_strand_id
1 'polypeptide(L)' 'QPLGLKHTYFRVPPAAEGEYAWGYREGKALRVSPGMLEQEAYGIKSGAQEMATWLQADLDPAAVPQGTLRRGLLRAQMR' A
#
# COMPACT_ATOMS: atom_id res chain seq x y z
N GLN A 1 -7.34 -10.09 -6.58
CA GLN A 1 -6.80 -8.74 -6.84
C GLN A 1 -5.58 -8.86 -7.73
N PRO A 2 -5.35 -7.95 -8.70
CA PRO A 2 -4.42 -8.16 -9.83
C PRO A 2 -2.93 -8.17 -9.49
N LEU A 3 -2.51 -7.50 -8.41
CA LEU A 3 -1.11 -7.45 -7.96
C LEU A 3 -0.82 -8.40 -6.78
N GLY A 4 -1.81 -9.16 -6.33
CA GLY A 4 -1.62 -10.10 -5.23
C GLY A 4 -1.28 -9.48 -3.86
N LEU A 5 -1.55 -8.18 -3.66
CA LEU A 5 -1.25 -7.46 -2.42
C LEU A 5 -2.19 -7.82 -1.27
N LYS A 6 -1.92 -8.93 -0.58
CA LYS A 6 -2.82 -9.49 0.45
C LYS A 6 -2.65 -8.85 1.82
N HIS A 7 -1.47 -8.30 2.10
CA HIS A 7 -1.13 -7.63 3.36
C HIS A 7 -1.00 -6.10 3.20
N THR A 8 -1.91 -5.51 2.42
CA THR A 8 -2.00 -4.07 2.18
C THR A 8 -3.41 -3.58 2.50
N TYR A 9 -3.53 -2.63 3.42
CA TYR A 9 -4.80 -2.24 4.03
C TYR A 9 -4.96 -0.72 4.14
N PHE A 10 -6.18 -0.22 3.94
CA PHE A 10 -6.58 1.12 4.44
C PHE A 10 -6.91 1.07 5.94
N ARG A 11 -7.70 0.06 6.32
CA ARG A 11 -8.04 -0.29 7.71
C ARG A 11 -7.53 -1.69 8.01
N VAL A 12 -6.64 -1.79 8.98
CA VAL A 12 -6.08 -3.10 9.38
C VAL A 12 -7.20 -3.90 10.05
N PRO A 13 -7.49 -5.13 9.57
CA PRO A 13 -8.51 -5.99 10.19
C PRO A 13 -8.00 -6.57 11.52
N PRO A 14 -8.90 -7.00 12.43
CA PRO A 14 -8.52 -7.60 13.72
C PRO A 14 -7.51 -8.75 13.60
N ALA A 15 -7.66 -9.58 12.55
CA ALA A 15 -6.77 -10.72 12.30
C ALA A 15 -5.31 -10.32 11.98
N ALA A 16 -5.07 -9.07 11.56
CA ALA A 16 -3.74 -8.56 11.22
C ALA A 16 -3.23 -7.50 12.22
N GLU A 17 -3.96 -7.24 13.32
CA GLU A 17 -3.55 -6.23 14.30
C GLU A 17 -2.20 -6.54 14.97
N GLY A 18 -1.88 -7.83 15.13
CA GLY A 18 -0.58 -8.28 15.66
C GLY A 18 0.60 -7.98 14.75
N GLU A 19 0.35 -7.79 13.45
CA GLU A 19 1.37 -7.43 12.44
C GLU A 19 1.49 -5.91 12.26
N TYR A 20 0.54 -5.13 12.80
CA TYR A 20 0.52 -3.68 12.65
C TYR A 20 1.46 -3.02 13.68
N ALA A 21 2.64 -2.63 13.24
CA ALA A 21 3.62 -1.95 14.07
C ALA A 21 3.09 -0.66 14.72
N TRP A 22 3.65 -0.33 15.88
CA TRP A 22 3.50 0.99 16.49
C TRP A 22 4.53 1.95 15.90
N GLY A 23 4.09 3.15 15.54
CA GLY A 23 4.99 4.28 15.35
C GLY A 23 5.41 4.84 16.71
N TYR A 24 6.54 5.52 16.76
CA TYR A 24 7.01 6.20 17.98
C TYR A 24 7.42 7.62 17.65
N ARG A 25 6.89 8.58 18.43
CA ARG A 25 7.28 9.99 18.37
C ARG A 25 7.55 10.46 19.79
N GLU A 26 8.76 10.97 20.05
CA GLU A 26 9.17 11.40 21.40
C GLU A 26 8.98 10.29 22.46
N GLY A 27 9.27 9.04 22.08
CA GLY A 27 9.12 7.87 22.96
C GLY A 27 7.68 7.42 23.20
N LYS A 28 6.67 8.12 22.66
CA LYS A 28 5.26 7.73 22.78
C LYS A 28 4.82 6.89 21.60
N ALA A 29 4.20 5.75 21.89
CA ALA A 29 3.60 4.90 20.87
C ALA A 29 2.38 5.59 20.26
N LEU A 30 2.28 5.58 18.93
CA LEU A 30 1.14 6.13 18.19
C LEU A 30 0.87 5.32 16.92
N ARG A 31 -0.38 5.39 16.47
CA ARG A 31 -0.82 4.98 15.13
C ARG A 31 -1.52 6.17 14.49
N VAL A 32 -1.62 6.17 13.16
CA VAL A 32 -2.26 7.27 12.43
C VAL A 32 -3.72 7.43 12.88
N SER A 33 -4.11 8.68 13.15
CA SER A 33 -5.49 9.02 13.51
C SER A 33 -6.33 9.21 12.24
N PRO A 34 -7.61 8.79 12.25
CA PRO A 34 -8.52 9.05 11.14
C PRO A 34 -8.67 10.53 10.82
N GLY A 35 -8.71 10.87 9.54
CA GLY A 35 -8.89 12.23 9.04
C GLY A 35 -9.61 12.26 7.69
N MET A 36 -10.10 13.45 7.31
CA MET A 36 -10.68 13.66 5.98
C MET A 36 -9.62 13.35 4.91
N LEU A 37 -9.99 12.55 3.91
CA LEU A 37 -9.11 12.08 2.82
C LEU A 37 -7.87 11.28 3.27
N GLU A 38 -7.89 10.69 4.46
CA GLU A 38 -6.73 9.93 4.93
C GLU A 38 -6.40 8.76 3.98
N GLN A 39 -7.40 8.05 3.45
CA GLN A 39 -7.19 6.82 2.69
C GLN A 39 -6.52 7.13 1.35
N GLU A 40 -6.94 8.22 0.73
CA GLU A 40 -6.49 8.70 -0.56
C GLU A 40 -5.10 9.34 -0.48
N ALA A 41 -4.77 9.99 0.64
CA ALA A 41 -3.55 10.77 0.76
C ALA A 41 -2.38 10.03 1.45
N TYR A 42 -2.64 9.32 2.56
CA TYR A 42 -1.57 8.75 3.40
C TYR A 42 -1.96 7.48 4.18
N GLY A 43 -3.11 6.87 3.87
CA GLY A 43 -3.78 5.92 4.75
C GLY A 43 -3.45 4.46 4.51
N ILE A 44 -2.52 4.13 3.61
CA ILE A 44 -2.15 2.74 3.33
C ILE A 44 -1.16 2.22 4.38
N LYS A 45 -1.41 1.00 4.86
CA LYS A 45 -0.51 0.22 5.72
C LYS A 45 -0.15 -1.05 4.94
N SER A 46 1.14 -1.31 4.79
CA SER A 46 1.64 -2.37 3.92
C SER A 46 2.90 -3.00 4.51
N GLY A 47 3.11 -4.28 4.24
CA GLY A 47 4.37 -4.97 4.51
C GLY A 47 5.45 -4.63 3.48
N ALA A 48 6.72 -4.83 3.84
CA ALA A 48 7.85 -4.58 2.93
C ALA A 48 7.79 -5.47 1.67
N GLN A 49 7.36 -6.72 1.80
CA GLN A 49 7.20 -7.65 0.67
C GLN A 49 6.16 -7.13 -0.34
N GLU A 50 5.02 -6.65 0.14
CA GLU A 50 3.96 -6.12 -0.72
C GLU A 50 4.37 -4.82 -1.41
N MET A 51 5.13 -3.97 -0.71
CA MET A 51 5.75 -2.79 -1.32
C MET A 51 6.76 -3.16 -2.40
N ALA A 52 7.52 -4.25 -2.23
CA ALA A 52 8.42 -4.77 -3.26
C ALA A 52 7.64 -5.28 -4.48
N THR A 53 6.56 -6.03 -4.27
CA THR A 53 5.66 -6.48 -5.34
C THR A 53 5.07 -5.30 -6.11
N TRP A 54 4.64 -4.24 -5.40
CA TRP A 54 4.18 -3.00 -6.02
C TRP A 54 5.28 -2.34 -6.86
N LEU A 55 6.48 -2.21 -6.31
CA LEU A 55 7.61 -1.61 -7.02
C LEU A 55 8.01 -2.41 -8.27
N GLN A 56 7.97 -3.75 -8.22
CA GLN A 56 8.24 -4.59 -9.38
C GLN A 56 7.22 -4.36 -10.51
N ALA A 57 5.93 -4.23 -10.16
CA ALA A 57 4.89 -3.93 -11.13
C ALA A 57 5.06 -2.55 -11.76
N ASP A 58 5.56 -1.57 -11.00
CA ASP A 58 5.88 -0.23 -11.52
C ASP A 58 7.14 -0.24 -12.40
N LEU A 59 8.21 -0.96 -12.00
CA LEU A 59 9.45 -1.06 -12.78
C LEU A 59 9.28 -1.84 -14.09
N ASP A 60 8.43 -2.86 -14.12
CA ASP A 60 8.10 -3.62 -15.33
C ASP A 60 6.57 -3.76 -15.51
N PRO A 61 5.89 -2.72 -16.03
CA PRO A 61 4.45 -2.79 -16.27
C PRO A 61 4.07 -3.82 -17.34
N ALA A 62 5.00 -4.24 -18.22
CA ALA A 62 4.72 -5.21 -19.27
C ALA A 62 4.43 -6.60 -18.69
N ALA A 63 5.00 -6.93 -17.53
CA ALA A 63 4.73 -8.16 -16.78
C ALA A 63 3.33 -8.20 -16.14
N VAL A 64 2.63 -7.07 -16.00
CA VAL A 64 1.29 -7.01 -15.38
C VAL A 64 0.22 -7.53 -16.33
N PRO A 65 -0.44 -8.69 -16.08
CA PRO A 65 -1.33 -9.32 -17.08
C PRO A 65 -2.61 -8.52 -17.36
N GLN A 66 -3.10 -7.79 -16.36
CA GLN A 66 -4.35 -7.04 -16.48
C GLN A 66 -4.12 -5.74 -17.28
N GLY A 67 -4.68 -5.68 -18.49
CA GLY A 67 -4.43 -4.59 -19.43
C GLY A 67 -4.86 -3.19 -18.94
N THR A 68 -5.94 -3.08 -18.16
CA THR A 68 -6.38 -1.80 -17.58
C THR A 68 -5.39 -1.28 -16.54
N LEU A 69 -4.95 -2.15 -15.62
CA LEU A 69 -3.95 -1.81 -14.61
C LEU A 69 -2.61 -1.45 -15.23
N ARG A 70 -2.13 -2.24 -16.20
CA ARG A 70 -0.91 -1.94 -16.97
C ARG A 70 -0.94 -0.53 -17.56
N ARG A 71 -2.05 -0.15 -18.21
CA ARG A 71 -2.22 1.22 -18.74
C ARG A 71 -2.25 2.28 -17.65
N GLY A 72 -2.79 1.97 -16.47
CA GLY A 72 -2.77 2.85 -15.31
C GLY A 72 -1.35 3.14 -14.83
N LEU A 73 -0.54 2.10 -14.64
CA LEU A 73 0.87 2.21 -14.24
C LEU A 73 1.68 3.05 -15.25
N LEU A 74 1.58 2.72 -16.53
CA LEU A 74 2.24 3.49 -17.59
C LEU A 74 1.82 4.96 -17.62
N ARG A 75 0.57 5.29 -17.27
CA ARG A 75 0.11 6.68 -17.17
C ARG A 75 0.64 7.40 -15.94
N ALA A 76 0.83 6.71 -14.82
CA ALA A 76 1.36 7.29 -13.60
C ALA A 76 2.82 7.75 -13.79
N GLN A 77 3.60 7.03 -14.59
CA GLN A 77 5.01 7.32 -14.88
C GLN A 77 5.23 8.50 -15.83
N MET A 78 4.19 8.96 -16.55
CA MET A 78 4.28 10.10 -17.46
C MET A 78 4.05 11.45 -16.76
N ARG A 79 3.80 11.45 -15.46
CA ARG A 79 3.58 12.66 -14.65
C ARG A 79 4.81 12.99 -13.84
#